data_AF-A0A352KMP1-F1
#
_entry.id   AF-A0A352KMP1-F1
#
_cell.length_a   1.000
_cell.length_b   1.000
_cell.length_c   1.000
_cell.angle_alpha   90.00
_cell.angle_beta   90.00
_cell.angle_gamma   90.00
#
_symmetry.space_group_name_H-M   'P 1'
#
loop_
_entity.id
_entity.type
_entity.pdbx_description
1 polymer ?
#
loop_
_entity_poly.entity_id
_entity_poly.type
_entity_poly.pdbx_seq_one_letter_code
_entity_poly.pdbx_strand_id
1 'polypeptide(L)' 'IPIREYFYDEDGELVRVISFHDVKKLGDRLLPVRMQVVPQGEPDEYTEIVYRSIEFDVPIEQGFFSLANLRRR' A
#
# COMPACT_ATOMS: atom_id res chain seq x y z
N ILE A 1 -14.38 -1.80 -2.68
CA ILE A 1 -13.18 -0.95 -2.83
C ILE A 1 -13.05 -0.11 -1.57
N PRO A 2 -11.92 -0.15 -0.84
CA PRO A 2 -11.74 0.63 0.38
C PRO A 2 -11.66 2.14 0.08
N ILE A 3 -12.05 2.95 1.06
CA ILE A 3 -12.05 4.42 0.96
C ILE A 3 -11.09 5.01 2.01
N ARG A 4 -11.13 4.50 3.24
CA ARG A 4 -10.21 4.86 4.33
C ARG A 4 -9.93 3.68 5.26
N GLU A 5 -8.77 3.72 5.89
CA GLU A 5 -8.38 2.86 7.00
C GLU A 5 -7.83 3.72 8.15
N TYR A 6 -8.20 3.38 9.37
CA TYR A 6 -7.78 4.06 10.60
C TYR A 6 -6.89 3.10 11.39
N PHE A 7 -5.68 3.54 11.72
CA PHE A 7 -4.70 2.72 12.43
C PHE A 7 -4.58 3.22 13.85
N TYR A 8 -4.88 2.33 14.80
CA TYR A 8 -4.77 2.58 16.22
C TYR A 8 -3.55 1.83 16.79
N ASP A 9 -2.89 2.40 17.79
CA ASP A 9 -1.81 1.73 18.52
C ASP A 9 -2.35 0.79 19.62
N GLU A 10 -1.45 0.28 20.47
CA GLU A 10 -1.79 -0.66 21.54
C GLU A 10 -2.63 -0.05 22.67
N ASP A 11 -2.58 1.27 22.84
CA ASP A 11 -3.38 2.03 23.80
C ASP A 11 -4.75 2.44 23.21
N GLY A 12 -4.97 2.18 21.91
CA GLY A 12 -6.20 2.51 21.21
C GLY A 12 -6.24 3.95 20.68
N GLU A 13 -5.11 4.64 20.63
CA GLU A 13 -5.00 5.99 20.08
C GLU A 13 -4.85 5.94 18.56
N LEU A 14 -5.52 6.85 17.85
CA LEU A 14 -5.41 6.94 16.40
C LEU A 14 -4.03 7.49 16.04
N VAL A 15 -3.21 6.71 15.33
CA VAL A 15 -1.84 7.12 14.98
C VAL A 15 -1.68 7.51 13.51
N ARG A 16 -2.53 7.03 12.60
CA ARG A 16 -2.54 7.46 11.20
C ARG A 16 -3.82 7.07 10.48
N VAL A 17 -4.11 7.77 9.39
CA VAL A 17 -5.20 7.46 8.45
C VAL A 17 -4.61 7.17 7.08
N ILE A 18 -5.06 6.08 6.45
CA ILE A 18 -4.82 5.83 5.03
C ILE A 18 -6.09 6.17 4.26
N SER A 19 -5.97 6.98 3.21
CA SER A 19 -7.07 7.30 2.30
C SER A 19 -6.77 6.80 0.90
N PHE A 20 -7.78 6.24 0.25
CA PHE A 20 -7.68 5.56 -1.04
C PHE A 20 -8.38 6.38 -2.11
N HIS A 21 -7.70 6.58 -3.24
CA HIS A 21 -8.11 7.49 -4.30
C HIS A 21 -7.92 6.84 -5.67
N ASP A 22 -8.48 7.50 -6.69
CA ASP A 22 -8.25 7.18 -8.11
C ASP A 22 -8.53 5.71 -8.45
N VAL A 23 -9.72 5.24 -8.07
CA VAL A 23 -10.15 3.87 -8.37
C VAL A 23 -10.25 3.68 -9.88
N LYS A 24 -9.42 2.79 -10.43
CA LYS A 24 -9.42 2.48 -11.86
C LYS A 24 -9.05 1.02 -12.10
N LYS A 25 -9.32 0.55 -13.32
CA LYS A 25 -8.89 -0.78 -13.76
C LYS A 25 -7.38 -0.74 -14.02
N LEU A 26 -6.62 -1.57 -13.31
CA LEU A 26 -5.18 -1.77 -13.54
C LEU A 26 -4.99 -3.29 -13.69
N GLY A 27 -4.39 -3.73 -14.80
CA GLY A 27 -4.49 -5.12 -15.23
C GLY A 27 -5.95 -5.55 -15.36
N ASP A 28 -6.31 -6.68 -14.75
CA ASP A 28 -7.69 -7.19 -14.73
C ASP A 28 -8.49 -6.86 -13.47
N ARG A 29 -7.95 -6.01 -12.59
CA ARG A 29 -8.58 -5.69 -11.29
C ARG A 29 -8.97 -4.22 -11.21
N LEU A 30 -10.07 -3.94 -10.51
CA LEU A 30 -10.46 -2.59 -10.11
C LEU A 30 -9.90 -2.32 -8.71
N LEU A 31 -9.04 -1.31 -8.57
CA LEU A 31 -8.41 -0.97 -7.29
C LEU A 31 -8.10 0.53 -7.20
N PRO A 32 -7.97 1.08 -5.98
CA PRO A 32 -7.40 2.41 -5.81
C PRO A 32 -5.93 2.37 -6.22
N VAL A 33 -5.54 3.29 -7.10
CA VAL A 33 -4.14 3.36 -7.56
C VAL A 33 -3.32 4.41 -6.84
N ARG A 34 -3.97 5.21 -5.98
CA ARG A 34 -3.31 6.22 -5.17
C ARG A 34 -3.74 6.05 -3.72
N MET A 35 -2.78 5.98 -2.82
CA MET A 35 -2.99 5.92 -1.38
C MET A 35 -2.23 7.05 -0.72
N GLN A 36 -2.87 7.73 0.23
CA GLN A 36 -2.22 8.77 1.03
C GLN A 36 -2.26 8.35 2.49
N VAL A 37 -1.09 8.24 3.11
CA VAL A 37 -0.90 7.92 4.53
C VAL A 37 -0.57 9.22 5.25
N VAL A 38 -1.38 9.59 6.24
CA VAL A 38 -1.22 10.82 7.03
C VAL A 38 -1.10 10.43 8.50
N PRO A 39 0.03 10.71 9.18
CA PRO A 39 0.17 10.55 10.63
C PRO A 39 -0.83 11.44 11.38
N GLN A 40 -1.32 10.96 12.52
CA GLN A 40 -2.19 11.75 13.36
C GLN A 40 -1.40 12.91 14.00
N GLY A 41 -1.95 14.12 13.96
CA GLY A 41 -1.34 15.31 14.58
C GLY A 41 -0.32 16.03 13.69
N GLU A 42 0.10 15.44 12.57
CA GLU A 42 1.05 16.01 11.61
C GLU A 42 0.43 16.04 10.20
N PRO A 43 -0.66 16.83 9.98
CA PRO A 43 -1.43 16.77 8.73
C PRO A 43 -0.67 17.23 7.49
N ASP A 44 0.40 18.01 7.68
CA ASP A 44 1.28 18.49 6.61
C ASP A 44 2.35 17.43 6.22
N GLU A 45 2.52 16.38 7.04
CA GLU A 45 3.37 15.25 6.72
C GLU A 45 2.54 14.11 6.13
N TYR A 46 2.94 13.63 4.96
CA TYR A 46 2.27 12.49 4.35
C TYR A 46 3.21 11.67 3.48
N THR A 47 2.85 10.40 3.32
CA THR A 47 3.42 9.54 2.28
C THR A 47 2.34 9.25 1.25
N GLU A 48 2.65 9.51 -0.02
CA GLU A 48 1.79 9.11 -1.14
C GLU A 48 2.39 7.90 -1.85
N ILE A 49 1.54 6.89 -2.09
CA ILE A 49 1.88 5.68 -2.83
C ILE A 49 1.03 5.65 -4.10
N VAL A 50 1.68 5.65 -5.27
CA VAL A 50 1.02 5.62 -6.58
C VAL A 50 1.40 4.36 -7.35
N TYR A 51 0.42 3.49 -7.59
CA TYR A 51 0.56 2.36 -8.51
C TYR A 51 0.49 2.84 -9.96
N ARG A 52 1.62 2.73 -10.68
CA ARG A 52 1.71 3.10 -12.09
C ARG A 52 1.30 1.95 -13.02
N SER A 53 1.74 0.73 -12.69
CA SER A 53 1.46 -0.50 -13.42
C SER A 53 1.44 -1.67 -12.44
N ILE A 54 0.59 -2.67 -12.70
CA ILE A 54 0.54 -3.93 -11.96
C ILE A 54 0.29 -5.06 -12.96
N GLU A 55 1.03 -6.15 -12.80
CA GLU A 55 0.80 -7.42 -13.47
C GLU A 55 0.32 -8.43 -12.44
N PHE A 56 -0.74 -9.18 -12.76
CA PHE A 56 -1.29 -10.22 -11.90
C PHE A 56 -0.92 -11.59 -12.45
N ASP A 57 -0.94 -12.59 -11.55
CA ASP A 57 -0.75 -13.99 -11.89
C ASP A 57 0.60 -14.29 -12.58
N VAL A 58 1.60 -13.43 -12.32
CA VAL A 58 2.99 -13.64 -12.73
C VAL A 58 3.53 -14.90 -12.04
N PRO A 59 4.15 -15.85 -12.77
CA PRO A 59 4.76 -17.02 -12.15
C PRO A 59 5.94 -16.59 -11.26
N ILE A 60 5.89 -16.92 -9.98
CA ILE A 60 6.96 -16.67 -9.03
C ILE A 60 7.59 -18.00 -8.65
N GLU A 61 8.90 -18.15 -8.87
CA GLU A 61 9.64 -19.36 -8.50
C GLU A 61 9.57 -19.61 -6.99
N GLN A 62 9.53 -20.88 -6.57
CA GLN A 62 9.42 -21.26 -5.16
C GLN A 62 10.55 -20.65 -4.29
N GLY A 63 11.74 -20.48 -4.85
CA GLY A 63 12.89 -19.89 -4.16
C GLY A 63 12.91 -18.36 -4.11
N PHE A 64 11.97 -17.67 -4.78
CA PHE A 64 11.98 -16.21 -4.95
C PHE A 64 12.02 -15.47 -3.61
N PHE A 65 11.11 -15.80 -2.70
CA PHE A 65 11.04 -15.20 -1.35
C PHE A 65 12.05 -15.84 -0.38
N SER A 66 13.34 -15.69 -0.66
CA SER A 66 14.42 -16.22 0.16
C SER A 66 15.42 -15.14 0.59
N LEU A 67 16.05 -15.32 1.76
CA LEU A 67 17.16 -14.46 2.21
C LEU A 67 18.32 -14.46 1.21
N ALA A 68 18.56 -15.58 0.52
CA ALA A 68 19.56 -15.67 -0.54
C ALA A 68 19.24 -14.71 -1.69
N ASN A 69 17.97 -14.59 -2.11
CA ASN A 69 17.55 -13.62 -3.12
C ASN A 69 17.68 -12.18 -2.66
N LEU A 70 17.38 -11.87 -1.39
CA LEU A 70 17.52 -10.52 -0.84
C LEU A 70 18.99 -10.04 -0.80
N ARG A 71 19.95 -10.96 -0.67
CA ARG A 71 21.39 -10.66 -0.57
C ARG A 71 22.11 -10.57 -1.92
N ARG A 72 21.46 -10.94 -3.04
CA ARG A 72 22.08 -10.80 -4.37
C ARG A 72 22.20 -9.31 -4.71
N ARG A 73 23.40 -8.87 -5.04
CA ARG A 73 23.68 -7.54 -5.63
C ARG A 73 23.70 -7.65 -7.14
#